data_AF-A0A061DAT1-F1
#
_entry.id   AF-A0A061DAT1-F1
#
_cell.length_a   1.000
_cell.length_b   1.000
_cell.length_c   1.000
_cell.angle_alpha   90.00
_cell.angle_beta   90.00
_cell.angle_gamma   90.00
#
_symmetry.space_group_name_H-M   'P 1'
#
loop_
_entity.id
_entity.type
_entity.pdbx_description
1 polymer ?
#
loop_
_entity_poly.entity_id
_entity_poly.type
_entity_poly.pdbx_seq_one_letter_code
_entity_poly.pdbx_strand_id
1 'polypeptide(L)'
;MTHIIGANDTDNYRVCLPLDLNGDTCPLDVTKDLQKDGHWYRVVNQFTHVLGDVTFGNRVVKGDCRYTVRNVYEDTNETGRKVVKVRTLHTDNTIELEEYVETEPGSTTYVELKRIPIDLDMNAVEFPNHVYPLYNPSTRSTDIDIHPTYRNTYRIGKVTIAQQVVPDTPCIGRSVTLWGRRDGRRIADVATVHFDEVITNDTFIEQSAGHANFVPYDPNNGTEDIRIGLIEDDLDFDMFI
;
A
#
# COMPACT_ATOMS: atom_id res chain seq x y z
N MET A 1 10.70 49.26 8.81
CA MET A 1 10.80 48.72 7.44
C MET A 1 10.92 47.22 7.56
N THR A 2 9.83 46.53 7.31
CA THR A 2 9.70 45.08 7.48
C THR A 2 9.96 44.44 6.12
N HIS A 3 11.11 43.81 5.95
CA HIS A 3 11.36 42.95 4.79
C HIS A 3 10.76 41.58 5.08
N ILE A 4 9.59 41.32 4.50
CA ILE A 4 9.07 39.97 4.34
C ILE A 4 9.75 39.43 3.08
N ILE A 5 10.72 38.53 3.27
CA ILE A 5 11.36 37.79 2.18
C ILE A 5 10.38 36.70 1.73
N GLY A 6 10.21 36.61 0.42
CA GLY A 6 9.11 35.96 -0.26
C GLY A 6 8.91 34.49 0.07
N ALA A 7 7.64 34.10 0.02
CA ALA A 7 7.26 32.72 -0.20
C ALA A 7 7.97 32.21 -1.46
N ASN A 8 8.62 31.04 -1.36
CA ASN A 8 9.25 30.37 -2.47
C ASN A 8 8.23 30.14 -3.59
N ASP A 9 8.42 30.87 -4.68
CA ASP A 9 7.66 30.86 -5.92
C ASP A 9 8.09 29.66 -6.79
N THR A 10 7.81 28.44 -6.32
CA THR A 10 8.12 27.19 -7.06
C THR A 10 6.94 26.65 -7.88
N ASP A 11 5.83 27.39 -7.97
CA ASP A 11 4.57 26.85 -8.50
C ASP A 11 4.42 26.82 -10.05
N ASN A 12 5.40 27.26 -10.86
CA ASN A 12 5.04 27.76 -12.20
C ASN A 12 5.58 27.12 -13.49
N TYR A 13 6.17 25.92 -13.51
CA TYR A 13 6.64 25.34 -14.80
C TYR A 13 6.49 23.83 -14.99
N ARG A 14 5.67 23.13 -14.20
CA ARG A 14 5.40 21.71 -14.51
C ARG A 14 4.43 21.60 -15.68
N VAL A 15 4.87 20.91 -16.73
CA VAL A 15 4.03 20.59 -17.87
C VAL A 15 3.05 19.48 -17.47
N CYS A 16 1.77 19.78 -17.65
CA CYS A 16 0.67 18.87 -17.38
C CYS A 16 0.48 17.94 -18.59
N LEU A 17 0.82 16.65 -18.43
CA LEU A 17 0.79 15.67 -19.52
C LEU A 17 -0.48 14.82 -19.45
N PRO A 18 -1.37 14.85 -20.45
CA PRO A 18 -2.48 13.91 -20.50
C PRO A 18 -1.96 12.49 -20.74
N LEU A 19 -2.62 11.51 -20.13
CA LEU A 19 -2.34 10.09 -20.33
C LEU A 19 -3.57 9.42 -20.92
N ASP A 20 -3.44 8.84 -22.12
CA ASP A 20 -4.50 8.04 -22.75
C ASP A 20 -4.09 6.56 -22.79
N LEU A 21 -4.76 5.74 -21.99
CA LEU A 21 -4.55 4.30 -21.92
C LEU A 21 -5.32 3.53 -23.00
N ASN A 22 -6.19 4.20 -23.78
CA ASN A 22 -6.85 3.56 -24.92
C ASN A 22 -5.91 3.40 -26.13
N GLY A 23 -4.86 4.22 -26.18
CA GLY A 23 -3.84 4.18 -27.23
C GLY A 23 -2.62 3.37 -26.82
N ASP A 24 -1.98 2.72 -27.79
CA ASP A 24 -0.73 1.97 -27.57
C ASP A 24 0.53 2.87 -27.53
N THR A 25 0.35 4.20 -27.51
CA THR A 25 1.43 5.18 -27.54
C THR A 25 1.54 5.93 -26.23
N CYS A 26 2.65 5.76 -25.52
CA CYS A 26 3.01 6.62 -24.39
C CYS A 26 3.67 7.92 -24.91
N PRO A 27 3.35 9.10 -24.33
CA PRO A 27 4.14 10.30 -24.54
C PRO A 27 5.62 10.05 -24.20
N LEU A 28 6.55 10.72 -24.90
CA LEU A 28 8.00 10.53 -24.68
C LEU A 28 8.43 10.81 -23.23
N ASP A 29 7.72 11.69 -22.54
CA ASP A 29 8.00 12.10 -21.16
C ASP A 29 7.28 11.22 -20.12
N VAL A 30 6.67 10.10 -20.54
CA VAL A 30 6.00 9.11 -19.68
C VAL A 30 6.64 7.74 -19.88
N THR A 31 7.04 7.09 -18.80
CA THR A 31 7.48 5.69 -18.80
C THR A 31 6.31 4.75 -18.58
N LYS A 32 6.39 3.56 -19.18
CA LYS A 32 5.54 2.41 -18.89
C LYS A 32 6.41 1.31 -18.29
N ASP A 33 6.45 1.25 -16.97
CA ASP A 33 7.32 0.34 -16.22
C ASP A 33 6.57 -0.96 -15.91
N LEU A 34 7.04 -2.08 -16.48
CA LEU A 34 6.47 -3.41 -16.24
C LEU A 34 6.62 -3.83 -14.78
N GLN A 35 5.55 -4.35 -14.21
CA GLN A 35 5.49 -5.00 -12.91
C GLN A 35 4.95 -6.42 -13.06
N LYS A 36 5.04 -7.20 -11.98
CA LYS A 36 4.65 -8.63 -11.96
C LYS A 36 3.25 -8.87 -12.55
N ASP A 37 2.28 -8.01 -12.20
CA ASP A 37 0.87 -8.17 -12.58
C ASP A 37 0.31 -7.01 -13.44
N GLY A 38 1.14 -6.06 -13.86
CA GLY A 38 0.65 -4.86 -14.56
C GLY A 38 1.75 -3.87 -14.95
N HIS A 39 1.38 -2.60 -15.12
CA HIS A 39 2.33 -1.55 -15.51
C HIS A 39 2.08 -0.24 -14.77
N TRP A 40 3.16 0.43 -14.38
CA TRP A 40 3.11 1.81 -13.91
C TRP A 40 3.35 2.78 -15.05
N TYR A 41 2.52 3.82 -15.12
CA TYR A 41 2.71 4.99 -15.94
C TYR A 41 3.14 6.15 -15.04
N ARG A 42 4.35 6.66 -15.29
CA ARG A 42 5.02 7.69 -14.48
C ARG A 42 5.67 8.70 -15.40
N VAL A 43 5.77 9.95 -14.97
CA VAL A 43 6.57 10.93 -15.71
C VAL A 43 8.05 10.63 -15.54
N VAL A 44 8.83 10.78 -16.62
CA VAL A 44 10.28 10.58 -16.60
C VAL A 44 10.96 11.58 -15.64
N ASN A 45 10.47 12.83 -15.63
CA ASN A 45 10.99 13.88 -14.77
C ASN A 45 9.87 14.60 -13.99
N GLN A 46 9.69 14.18 -12.74
CA GLN A 46 8.69 14.74 -11.82
C GLN A 46 8.92 16.20 -11.41
N PHE A 47 10.11 16.78 -11.68
CA PHE A 47 10.36 18.20 -11.43
C PHE A 47 9.80 19.09 -12.53
N THR A 48 9.74 18.59 -13.77
CA THR A 48 9.32 19.35 -14.96
C THR A 48 7.98 18.91 -15.52
N HIS A 49 7.49 17.73 -15.16
CA HIS A 49 6.23 17.19 -15.65
C HIS A 49 5.39 16.60 -14.53
N VAL A 50 4.10 16.49 -14.78
CA VAL A 50 3.18 15.71 -13.96
C VAL A 50 2.07 15.15 -14.84
N LEU A 51 1.54 13.96 -14.52
CA LEU A 51 0.38 13.42 -15.24
C LEU A 51 -0.86 14.26 -14.92
N GLY A 52 -1.60 14.69 -15.94
CA GLY A 52 -2.85 15.42 -15.84
C GLY A 52 -4.06 14.51 -15.97
N ASP A 53 -4.94 14.83 -16.92
CA ASP A 53 -6.10 14.01 -17.25
C ASP A 53 -5.68 12.59 -17.67
N VAL A 54 -6.34 11.58 -17.10
CA VAL A 54 -6.13 10.17 -17.42
C VAL A 54 -7.38 9.63 -18.12
N THR A 55 -7.22 9.09 -19.33
CA THR A 55 -8.32 8.54 -20.14
C THR A 55 -8.17 7.04 -20.31
N PHE A 56 -9.25 6.28 -20.11
CA PHE A 56 -9.31 4.83 -20.32
C PHE A 56 -10.76 4.39 -20.52
N GLY A 57 -10.99 3.51 -21.50
CA GLY A 57 -12.33 3.20 -21.98
C GLY A 57 -13.13 4.47 -22.28
N ASN A 58 -14.28 4.61 -21.63
CA ASN A 58 -15.15 5.78 -21.67
C ASN A 58 -14.94 6.78 -20.52
N ARG A 59 -13.94 6.56 -19.66
CA ARG A 59 -13.67 7.40 -18.48
C ARG A 59 -12.58 8.42 -18.76
N VAL A 60 -12.74 9.56 -18.11
CA VAL A 60 -11.70 10.58 -17.96
C VAL A 60 -11.63 10.94 -16.48
N VAL A 61 -10.49 10.68 -15.86
CA VAL A 61 -10.16 11.11 -14.50
C VAL A 61 -9.44 12.44 -14.61
N LYS A 62 -10.00 13.49 -14.03
CA LYS A 62 -9.48 14.85 -14.20
C LYS A 62 -8.24 15.10 -13.33
N GLY A 63 -7.27 15.82 -13.88
CA GLY A 63 -6.09 16.29 -13.16
C GLY A 63 -5.89 17.77 -13.34
N ASP A 64 -5.86 18.51 -12.23
CA ASP A 64 -5.58 19.95 -12.24
C ASP A 64 -4.08 20.28 -12.27
N CYS A 65 -3.22 19.26 -12.16
CA CYS A 65 -1.77 19.34 -12.16
C CYS A 65 -1.16 20.22 -11.05
N ARG A 66 -1.93 20.47 -9.97
CA ARG A 66 -1.49 21.24 -8.79
C ARG A 66 -1.07 20.34 -7.62
N TYR A 67 -0.49 19.19 -7.94
CA TYR A 67 -0.06 18.17 -6.99
C TYR A 67 1.42 17.84 -7.14
N THR A 68 1.98 17.24 -6.09
CA THR A 68 3.39 16.86 -6.00
C THR A 68 3.73 15.76 -7.01
N VAL A 69 2.92 14.70 -7.09
CA VAL A 69 3.09 13.58 -8.01
C VAL A 69 1.73 12.99 -8.37
N ARG A 70 1.56 12.52 -9.61
CA ARG A 70 0.48 11.63 -10.00
C ARG A 70 1.01 10.47 -10.82
N ASN A 71 0.65 9.25 -10.41
CA ASN A 71 1.04 7.99 -11.03
C ASN A 71 -0.22 7.18 -11.37
N VAL A 72 -0.15 6.39 -12.44
CA VAL A 72 -1.26 5.52 -12.84
C VAL A 72 -0.74 4.10 -12.95
N TYR A 73 -1.50 3.14 -12.44
CA TYR A 73 -1.20 1.72 -12.54
C TYR A 73 -2.33 1.02 -13.28
N GLU A 74 -2.00 0.17 -14.24
CA GLU A 74 -2.94 -0.64 -15.02
C GLU A 74 -2.59 -2.12 -14.85
N ASP A 75 -3.55 -2.93 -14.42
CA ASP A 75 -3.43 -4.39 -14.30
C ASP A 75 -4.62 -5.11 -14.92
N THR A 76 -4.60 -6.44 -14.85
CA THR A 76 -5.76 -7.29 -15.09
C THR A 76 -5.98 -8.19 -13.89
N ASN A 77 -7.18 -8.14 -13.30
CA ASN A 77 -7.49 -8.97 -12.13
C ASN A 77 -7.74 -10.44 -12.52
N GLU A 78 -7.95 -11.31 -11.53
CA GLU A 78 -8.15 -12.75 -11.73
C GLU A 78 -9.39 -13.12 -12.56
N THR A 79 -10.32 -12.18 -12.76
CA THR A 79 -11.50 -12.37 -13.60
C THR A 79 -11.29 -11.90 -15.04
N GLY A 80 -10.07 -11.47 -15.40
CA GLY A 80 -9.73 -10.96 -16.73
C GLY A 80 -10.23 -9.54 -16.99
N ARG A 81 -10.67 -8.82 -15.96
CA ARG A 81 -11.12 -7.42 -16.07
C ARG A 81 -9.94 -6.50 -15.83
N LYS A 82 -9.77 -5.48 -16.68
CA LYS A 82 -8.75 -4.46 -16.42
C LYS A 82 -9.07 -3.65 -15.18
N VAL A 83 -8.03 -3.28 -14.46
CA VAL A 83 -8.10 -2.38 -13.30
C VAL A 83 -7.15 -1.21 -13.54
N VAL A 84 -7.65 0.00 -13.34
CA VAL A 84 -6.87 1.24 -13.40
C VAL A 84 -6.88 1.87 -12.02
N LYS A 85 -5.70 2.11 -11.46
CA LYS A 85 -5.49 2.75 -10.17
C LYS A 85 -4.75 4.06 -10.38
N VAL A 86 -5.31 5.17 -9.93
CA VAL A 86 -4.74 6.50 -10.04
C VAL A 86 -4.34 6.98 -8.65
N ARG A 87 -3.06 7.32 -8.48
CA ARG A 87 -2.52 7.85 -7.24
C ARG A 87 -2.08 9.29 -7.41
N THR A 88 -2.62 10.17 -6.57
CA THR A 88 -2.27 11.60 -6.53
C THR A 88 -1.73 11.93 -5.14
N LEU A 89 -0.50 12.44 -5.07
CA LEU A 89 0.09 13.03 -3.87
C LEU A 89 -0.02 14.55 -3.99
N HIS A 90 -0.87 15.16 -3.19
CA HIS A 90 -1.11 16.59 -3.17
C HIS A 90 0.05 17.36 -2.50
N THR A 91 0.08 18.68 -2.68
CA THR A 91 1.13 19.56 -2.14
C THR A 91 1.09 19.68 -0.61
N ASP A 92 -0.06 19.41 0.01
CA ASP A 92 -0.24 19.32 1.46
C ASP A 92 0.12 17.94 2.03
N ASN A 93 0.72 17.06 1.22
CA ASN A 93 1.05 15.66 1.51
C ASN A 93 -0.17 14.74 1.71
N THR A 94 -1.38 15.19 1.39
CA THR A 94 -2.52 14.28 1.33
C THR A 94 -2.42 13.37 0.12
N ILE A 95 -2.88 12.13 0.28
CA ILE A 95 -2.86 11.12 -0.77
C ILE A 95 -4.30 10.83 -1.17
N GLU A 96 -4.58 10.95 -2.47
CA GLU A 96 -5.85 10.57 -3.09
C GLU A 96 -5.61 9.35 -3.99
N LEU A 97 -6.51 8.37 -3.87
CA LEU A 97 -6.41 7.09 -4.55
C LEU A 97 -7.77 6.75 -5.17
N GLU A 98 -7.79 6.64 -6.49
CA GLU A 98 -8.98 6.30 -7.27
C GLU A 98 -8.73 4.97 -7.97
N GLU A 99 -9.64 4.02 -7.83
CA GLU A 99 -9.55 2.73 -8.52
C GLU A 99 -10.79 2.50 -9.38
N TYR A 100 -10.57 1.97 -10.57
CA TYR A 100 -11.60 1.69 -11.54
C TYR A 100 -11.43 0.29 -12.07
N VAL A 101 -12.54 -0.45 -12.20
CA VAL A 101 -12.55 -1.80 -12.76
C VAL A 101 -13.48 -1.85 -13.95
N GLU A 102 -13.09 -2.57 -14.99
CA GLU A 102 -14.01 -2.87 -16.09
C GLU A 102 -15.27 -3.57 -15.59
N THR A 103 -16.43 -3.18 -16.12
CA THR A 103 -17.70 -3.83 -15.78
C THR A 103 -17.70 -5.29 -16.21
N GLU A 104 -17.08 -5.60 -17.35
CA GLU A 104 -16.91 -6.92 -17.93
C GLU A 104 -15.59 -6.98 -18.71
N PRO A 105 -14.93 -8.15 -18.82
CA PRO A 105 -13.66 -8.29 -19.53
C PRO A 105 -13.73 -7.73 -20.96
N GLY A 106 -12.82 -6.81 -21.29
CA GLY A 106 -12.74 -6.18 -22.63
C GLY A 106 -13.80 -5.11 -22.91
N SER A 107 -14.57 -4.70 -21.90
CA SER A 107 -15.50 -3.58 -21.99
C SER A 107 -14.78 -2.23 -21.94
N THR A 108 -15.31 -1.23 -22.64
CA THR A 108 -14.87 0.16 -22.49
C THR A 108 -15.48 0.85 -21.26
N THR A 109 -16.36 0.17 -20.53
CA THR A 109 -17.08 0.75 -19.38
C THR A 109 -16.40 0.38 -18.08
N TYR A 110 -16.11 1.39 -17.28
CA TYR A 110 -15.45 1.25 -15.97
C TYR A 110 -16.34 1.78 -14.84
N VAL A 111 -16.28 1.12 -13.70
CA VAL A 111 -16.88 1.57 -12.44
C VAL A 111 -15.78 2.00 -11.48
N GLU A 112 -15.97 3.15 -10.85
CA GLU A 112 -15.11 3.61 -9.76
C GLU A 112 -15.41 2.76 -8.51
N LEU A 113 -14.38 2.19 -7.89
CA LEU A 113 -14.48 1.43 -6.66
C LEU A 113 -14.42 2.35 -5.44
N LYS A 114 -15.59 2.69 -4.91
CA LYS A 114 -15.73 3.41 -3.64
C LYS A 114 -15.80 2.44 -2.48
N ARG A 115 -14.64 1.89 -2.09
CA ARG A 115 -14.55 0.93 -0.98
C ARG A 115 -14.91 1.59 0.36
N ILE A 116 -15.80 0.94 1.10
CA ILE A 116 -16.21 1.33 2.45
C ILE A 116 -15.10 0.89 3.43
N PRO A 117 -14.55 1.80 4.25
CA PRO A 117 -13.60 1.41 5.29
C PRO A 117 -14.28 0.57 6.36
N ILE A 118 -13.63 -0.53 6.74
CA ILE A 118 -13.97 -1.34 7.91
C ILE A 118 -12.86 -1.15 8.93
N ASP A 119 -13.21 -0.59 10.09
CA ASP A 119 -12.27 -0.47 11.19
C ASP A 119 -11.95 -1.84 11.79
N LEU A 120 -10.67 -2.06 12.08
CA LEU A 120 -10.13 -3.28 12.63
C LEU A 120 -9.68 -3.05 14.07
N ASP A 121 -10.22 -3.83 15.01
CA ASP A 121 -9.70 -3.90 16.37
C ASP A 121 -9.02 -5.25 16.59
N MET A 122 -7.71 -5.22 16.69
CA MET A 122 -6.88 -6.42 16.90
C MET A 122 -7.02 -7.00 18.32
N ASN A 123 -7.70 -6.28 19.22
CA ASN A 123 -8.03 -6.78 20.57
C ASN A 123 -9.41 -7.45 20.62
N ALA A 124 -10.21 -7.34 19.56
CA ALA A 124 -11.53 -7.94 19.51
C ALA A 124 -11.44 -9.47 19.53
N VAL A 125 -12.44 -10.11 20.12
CA VAL A 125 -12.56 -11.58 20.16
C VAL A 125 -12.77 -12.15 18.76
N GLU A 126 -13.46 -11.40 17.90
CA GLU A 126 -13.80 -11.80 16.54
C GLU A 126 -13.54 -10.64 15.57
N PHE A 127 -13.08 -10.98 14.36
CA PHE A 127 -12.96 -10.02 13.29
C PHE A 127 -14.32 -9.75 12.63
N PRO A 128 -14.51 -8.56 12.01
CA PRO A 128 -15.69 -8.28 11.21
C PRO A 128 -15.89 -9.34 10.11
N ASN A 129 -17.15 -9.63 9.74
CA ASN A 129 -17.56 -10.68 8.79
C ASN A 129 -16.92 -10.61 7.37
N HIS A 130 -16.19 -9.54 7.07
CA HIS A 130 -15.53 -9.30 5.78
C HIS A 130 -14.00 -9.35 5.85
N VAL A 131 -13.45 -9.50 7.05
CA VAL A 131 -12.02 -9.57 7.33
C VAL A 131 -11.68 -11.00 7.70
N TYR A 132 -10.60 -11.55 7.15
CA TYR A 132 -10.13 -12.88 7.51
C TYR A 132 -8.63 -12.89 7.77
N PRO A 133 -8.18 -13.61 8.82
CA PRO A 133 -6.77 -13.93 8.99
C PRO A 133 -6.41 -15.13 8.09
N LEU A 134 -5.34 -14.99 7.32
CA LEU A 134 -4.74 -16.05 6.53
C LEU A 134 -3.31 -16.30 6.99
N TYR A 135 -3.00 -17.51 7.40
CA TYR A 135 -1.63 -17.88 7.70
C TYR A 135 -0.85 -18.09 6.38
N ASN A 136 0.27 -17.37 6.23
CA ASN A 136 1.19 -17.46 5.11
C ASN A 136 2.39 -18.36 5.49
N PRO A 137 2.49 -19.59 4.95
CA PRO A 137 3.54 -20.53 5.33
C PRO A 137 4.94 -20.09 4.91
N SER A 138 5.05 -19.28 3.84
CA SER A 138 6.33 -18.85 3.28
C SER A 138 7.01 -17.80 4.16
N THR A 139 6.24 -16.86 4.70
CA THR A 139 6.72 -15.81 5.61
C THR A 139 6.55 -16.17 7.09
N ARG A 140 5.80 -17.24 7.39
CA ARG A 140 5.38 -17.62 8.75
C ARG A 140 4.64 -16.49 9.48
N SER A 141 3.88 -15.71 8.72
CA SER A 141 3.05 -14.61 9.22
C SER A 141 1.56 -14.94 9.12
N THR A 142 0.74 -14.22 9.88
CA THR A 142 -0.71 -14.16 9.65
C THR A 142 -1.03 -12.83 9.00
N ASP A 143 -1.51 -12.89 7.77
CA ASP A 143 -1.95 -11.74 6.98
C ASP A 143 -3.45 -11.56 7.21
N ILE A 144 -3.87 -10.37 7.62
CA ILE A 144 -5.26 -10.02 7.91
C ILE A 144 -5.69 -9.02 6.85
N ASP A 145 -6.67 -9.42 6.07
CA ASP A 145 -7.13 -8.68 4.90
C ASP A 145 -8.65 -8.84 4.70
N ILE A 146 -9.22 -8.03 3.80
CA ILE A 146 -10.58 -8.19 3.33
C ILE A 146 -10.69 -9.46 2.50
N HIS A 147 -11.70 -10.27 2.78
CA HIS A 147 -11.98 -11.49 2.02
C HIS A 147 -12.07 -11.17 0.51
N PRO A 148 -11.48 -11.98 -0.39
CA PRO A 148 -11.46 -11.69 -1.83
C PRO A 148 -12.83 -11.37 -2.44
N THR A 149 -13.89 -12.06 -2.00
CA THR A 149 -15.29 -11.80 -2.38
C THR A 149 -15.77 -10.37 -2.10
N TYR A 150 -15.20 -9.71 -1.08
CA TYR A 150 -15.64 -8.42 -0.56
C TYR A 150 -14.67 -7.28 -0.89
N ARG A 151 -13.52 -7.58 -1.50
CA ARG A 151 -12.44 -6.62 -1.75
C ARG A 151 -12.82 -5.45 -2.66
N ASN A 152 -13.85 -5.59 -3.50
CA ASN A 152 -14.30 -4.49 -4.36
C ASN A 152 -15.24 -3.52 -3.60
N THR A 153 -15.78 -3.95 -2.47
CA THR A 153 -16.75 -3.19 -1.67
C THR A 153 -16.12 -2.61 -0.41
N TYR A 154 -15.17 -3.31 0.19
CA TYR A 154 -14.58 -2.95 1.48
C TYR A 154 -13.06 -2.87 1.41
N ARG A 155 -12.50 -2.10 2.34
CA ARG A 155 -11.07 -2.00 2.62
C ARG A 155 -10.85 -1.95 4.13
N ILE A 156 -9.65 -2.27 4.60
CA ILE A 156 -9.29 -2.01 6.00
C ILE A 156 -9.16 -0.49 6.21
N GLY A 157 -9.87 0.01 7.21
CA GLY A 157 -9.89 1.41 7.64
C GLY A 157 -8.89 1.67 8.77
N LYS A 158 -9.37 2.28 9.86
CA LYS A 158 -8.57 2.50 11.07
C LYS A 158 -8.22 1.16 11.70
N VAL A 159 -6.98 1.02 12.18
CA VAL A 159 -6.51 -0.20 12.87
C VAL A 159 -6.16 0.13 14.31
N THR A 160 -6.73 -0.60 15.26
CA THR A 160 -6.42 -0.51 16.69
C THR A 160 -5.65 -1.76 17.10
N ILE A 161 -4.48 -1.58 17.70
CA ILE A 161 -3.62 -2.67 18.20
C ILE A 161 -3.25 -2.36 19.64
N ALA A 162 -3.75 -3.15 20.59
CA ALA A 162 -3.68 -2.81 22.01
C ALA A 162 -4.21 -1.38 22.25
N GLN A 163 -3.35 -0.48 22.71
CA GLN A 163 -3.67 0.94 22.96
C GLN A 163 -3.27 1.86 21.80
N GLN A 164 -2.66 1.31 20.74
CA GLN A 164 -2.19 2.08 19.59
C GLN A 164 -3.30 2.17 18.54
N VAL A 165 -3.41 3.34 17.91
CA VAL A 165 -4.36 3.59 16.83
C VAL A 165 -3.60 4.07 15.62
N VAL A 166 -3.66 3.29 14.55
CA VAL A 166 -3.19 3.71 13.22
C VAL A 166 -4.39 4.29 12.48
N PRO A 167 -4.41 5.60 12.18
CA PRO A 167 -5.56 6.26 11.58
C PRO A 167 -5.90 5.67 10.22
N ASP A 168 -7.15 5.84 9.79
CA ASP A 168 -7.55 5.47 8.43
C ASP A 168 -6.76 6.31 7.41
N THR A 169 -6.23 5.63 6.40
CA THR A 169 -5.62 6.25 5.24
C THR A 169 -6.47 5.81 4.06
N PRO A 170 -7.07 6.72 3.28
CA PRO A 170 -7.84 6.33 2.11
C PRO A 170 -6.90 5.70 1.08
N CYS A 171 -6.78 4.37 1.10
CA CYS A 171 -5.86 3.64 0.24
C CYS A 171 -6.38 2.30 -0.27
N ILE A 172 -5.81 1.89 -1.41
CA ILE A 172 -6.30 0.81 -2.26
C ILE A 172 -6.02 -0.58 -1.67
N GLY A 173 -5.04 -0.70 -0.77
CA GLY A 173 -4.90 -1.84 0.11
C GLY A 173 -4.34 -1.39 1.44
N ARG A 174 -4.81 -2.02 2.51
CA ARG A 174 -4.19 -1.92 3.81
C ARG A 174 -4.12 -3.33 4.35
N SER A 175 -2.91 -3.79 4.59
CA SER A 175 -2.67 -5.11 5.14
C SER A 175 -2.22 -4.97 6.58
N VAL A 176 -2.69 -5.90 7.41
CA VAL A 176 -2.19 -6.06 8.76
C VAL A 176 -1.52 -7.41 8.83
N THR A 177 -0.22 -7.42 9.13
CA THR A 177 0.55 -8.67 9.20
C THR A 177 1.05 -8.89 10.62
N LEU A 178 0.82 -10.08 11.15
CA LEU A 178 1.31 -10.52 12.45
C LEU A 178 2.41 -11.58 12.29
N TRP A 179 3.53 -11.40 12.99
CA TRP A 179 4.67 -12.31 12.96
C TRP A 179 5.00 -12.77 14.37
N GLY A 180 5.26 -14.06 14.55
CA GLY A 180 5.82 -14.57 15.80
C GLY A 180 7.34 -14.46 15.80
N ARG A 181 7.93 -14.00 16.90
CA ARG A 181 9.38 -14.00 17.13
C ARG A 181 9.82 -15.23 17.93
N ARG A 182 11.12 -15.53 17.90
CA ARG A 182 11.72 -16.63 18.67
C ARG A 182 11.60 -16.43 20.19
N ASP A 183 11.62 -15.18 20.64
CA ASP A 183 11.46 -14.81 22.05
C ASP A 183 9.99 -14.88 22.52
N GLY A 184 9.07 -15.36 21.67
CA GLY A 184 7.65 -15.52 21.96
C GLY A 184 6.83 -14.23 21.82
N ARG A 185 7.47 -13.09 21.54
CA ARG A 185 6.76 -11.83 21.26
C ARG A 185 6.21 -11.83 19.83
N ARG A 186 5.22 -10.98 19.59
CA ARG A 186 4.67 -10.75 18.25
C ARG A 186 5.07 -9.40 17.69
N ILE A 187 5.30 -9.34 16.38
CA ILE A 187 5.40 -8.08 15.62
C ILE A 187 4.09 -7.92 14.85
N ALA A 188 3.56 -6.70 14.84
CA ALA A 188 2.41 -6.32 14.05
C ALA A 188 2.79 -5.18 13.11
N ASP A 189 2.64 -5.40 11.81
CA ASP A 189 2.81 -4.38 10.78
C ASP A 189 1.45 -3.94 10.28
N VAL A 190 1.24 -2.63 10.20
CA VAL A 190 0.10 -2.03 9.53
C VAL A 190 0.62 -1.27 8.33
N ALA A 191 0.53 -1.90 7.16
CA ALA A 191 1.04 -1.35 5.93
C ALA A 191 -0.11 -0.77 5.09
N THR A 192 0.07 0.46 4.62
CA THR A 192 -0.70 0.99 3.50
C THR A 192 0.01 0.59 2.23
N VAL A 193 -0.64 -0.25 1.42
CA VAL A 193 -0.08 -0.75 0.18
C VAL A 193 -0.84 -0.19 -1.02
N HIS A 194 -0.11 0.14 -2.06
CA HIS A 194 -0.68 0.41 -3.36
C HIS A 194 -0.02 -0.52 -4.37
N PHE A 195 -0.69 -1.65 -4.65
CA PHE A 195 -0.09 -2.76 -5.36
C PHE A 195 1.17 -3.26 -4.60
N ASP A 196 2.29 -3.49 -5.28
CA ASP A 196 3.56 -3.94 -4.69
C ASP A 196 4.34 -2.85 -3.94
N GLU A 197 3.84 -1.61 -3.89
CA GLU A 197 4.51 -0.50 -3.20
C GLU A 197 3.93 -0.28 -1.80
N VAL A 198 4.79 -0.36 -0.78
CA VAL A 198 4.46 0.03 0.60
C VAL A 198 4.58 1.55 0.72
N ILE A 199 3.45 2.23 0.91
CA ILE A 199 3.37 3.69 1.00
C ILE A 199 3.65 4.17 2.42
N THR A 200 3.05 3.50 3.42
CA THR A 200 3.35 3.69 4.84
C THR A 200 3.45 2.33 5.50
N ASN A 201 4.26 2.22 6.54
CA ASN A 201 4.32 1.04 7.38
C ASN A 201 4.52 1.44 8.84
N ASP A 202 3.53 1.15 9.66
CA ASP A 202 3.60 1.32 11.10
C ASP A 202 3.85 -0.05 11.75
N THR A 203 5.04 -0.23 12.31
CA THR A 203 5.45 -1.47 12.95
C THR A 203 5.34 -1.36 14.47
N PHE A 204 4.79 -2.40 15.09
CA PHE A 204 4.60 -2.53 16.53
C PHE A 204 5.18 -3.84 17.02
N ILE A 205 5.65 -3.87 18.27
CA ILE A 205 6.11 -5.07 18.94
C ILE A 205 5.42 -5.25 20.28
N GLU A 206 5.09 -6.50 20.60
CA GLU A 206 4.55 -6.87 21.89
C GLU A 206 5.58 -6.56 22.99
N GLN A 207 5.18 -5.92 24.09
CA GLN A 207 6.08 -5.58 25.19
C GLN A 207 6.67 -6.83 25.87
N SER A 208 5.88 -7.89 25.97
CA SER A 208 6.26 -9.18 26.55
C SER A 208 5.45 -10.31 25.93
N ALA A 209 6.07 -11.48 25.80
CA ALA A 209 5.49 -12.62 25.09
C ALA A 209 4.09 -12.98 25.60
N GLY A 210 3.08 -12.93 24.73
CA GLY A 210 1.71 -13.35 25.02
C GLY A 210 0.86 -12.37 25.82
N HIS A 211 1.36 -11.18 26.15
CA HIS A 211 0.60 -10.17 26.91
C HIS A 211 -0.36 -9.32 26.07
N ALA A 212 -0.31 -9.44 24.75
CA ALA A 212 -1.10 -8.69 23.77
C ALA A 212 -1.02 -7.16 23.92
N ASN A 213 0.00 -6.64 24.62
CA ASN A 213 0.24 -5.21 24.72
C ASN A 213 1.35 -4.81 23.75
N PHE A 214 1.04 -3.91 22.82
CA PHE A 214 1.95 -3.50 21.75
C PHE A 214 2.44 -2.06 21.94
N VAL A 215 3.70 -1.83 21.59
CA VAL A 215 4.33 -0.52 21.50
C VAL A 215 4.91 -0.31 20.11
N PRO A 216 5.09 0.94 19.66
CA PRO A 216 5.82 1.22 18.42
C PRO A 216 7.19 0.54 18.44
N TYR A 217 7.54 -0.09 17.32
CA TYR A 217 8.83 -0.76 17.17
C TYR A 217 9.95 0.28 17.09
N ASP A 218 10.99 0.05 17.88
CA ASP A 218 12.27 0.74 17.85
C ASP A 218 13.34 -0.36 17.85
N PRO A 219 14.41 -0.30 17.05
CA PRO A 219 15.56 -1.18 17.20
C PRO A 219 15.97 -1.49 18.66
N ASN A 220 15.85 -0.53 19.60
CA ASN A 220 16.17 -0.73 21.01
C ASN A 220 15.19 -1.63 21.79
N ASN A 221 13.91 -1.66 21.39
CA ASN A 221 12.89 -2.55 21.96
C ASN A 221 12.65 -3.80 21.10
N GLY A 222 13.17 -3.77 19.88
CA GLY A 222 13.05 -4.73 18.80
C GLY A 222 14.27 -5.61 18.59
N THR A 223 15.40 -5.33 19.24
CA THR A 223 16.55 -6.25 19.29
C THR A 223 16.04 -7.61 19.73
N GLU A 224 16.12 -8.59 18.83
CA GLU A 224 16.35 -9.95 19.30
C GLU A 224 17.64 -9.90 20.11
N ASP A 225 17.87 -10.84 21.02
CA ASP A 225 19.25 -11.30 21.12
C ASP A 225 19.60 -11.84 19.71
N ILE A 226 20.05 -10.96 18.81
CA ILE A 226 20.56 -11.27 17.46
C ILE A 226 21.96 -11.88 17.65
N ARG A 227 22.08 -12.91 18.50
CA ARG A 227 23.25 -13.77 18.60
C ARG A 227 22.87 -15.13 18.04
N ILE A 228 22.57 -15.20 16.75
CA ILE A 228 22.58 -16.48 16.06
C ILE A 228 23.30 -16.30 14.73
N GLY A 229 24.48 -16.92 14.62
CA GLY A 229 25.27 -16.92 13.38
C GLY A 229 26.77 -17.20 13.49
N LEU A 230 27.27 -17.81 14.57
CA LEU A 230 28.55 -18.53 14.57
C LEU A 230 28.42 -19.75 15.51
N ILE A 231 27.52 -20.66 15.18
CA ILE A 231 27.71 -22.06 15.55
C ILE A 231 27.54 -22.79 14.23
N GLU A 232 28.67 -23.27 13.72
CA GLU A 232 28.75 -24.26 12.65
C GLU A 232 27.75 -25.37 12.94
N ASP A 233 27.25 -26.02 11.90
CA ASP A 233 26.50 -27.26 12.04
C ASP A 233 27.33 -28.28 12.84
N ASP A 234 27.19 -28.30 14.17
CA ASP A 234 27.60 -29.41 15.04
C ASP A 234 26.59 -30.55 14.81
N LEU A 235 26.71 -31.17 13.64
CA LEU A 235 26.28 -32.53 13.37
C LEU A 235 27.46 -33.48 13.60
N ASP A 236 28.09 -33.41 14.78
CA ASP A 236 28.73 -34.57 15.39
C ASP A 236 27.67 -35.26 16.27
N PHE A 237 26.76 -35.99 15.61
CA PHE A 237 26.07 -37.09 16.28
C PHE A 237 27.04 -38.26 16.34
N ASP A 238 27.76 -38.33 17.46
CA ASP A 238 28.44 -39.54 17.92
C ASP A 238 27.42 -40.70 17.93
N MET A 239 27.48 -41.55 16.90
CA MET A 239 26.97 -42.92 16.98
C MET A 239 28.01 -43.78 17.72
N PHE A 240 27.91 -43.82 19.04
CA PHE A 240 28.37 -44.96 19.83
C PHE A 240 27.43 -45.17 21.01
N ILE A 241 26.55 -46.18 20.91
CA ILE A 241 26.52 -47.43 21.69
C ILE A 241 25.46 -48.34 21.05
#